data_AF-A0A1Y1KMK2-F1
#
_entry.id   AF-A0A1Y1KMK2-F1
#
_cell.length_a   1.000
_cell.length_b   1.000
_cell.length_c   1.000
_cell.angle_alpha   90.00
_cell.angle_beta   90.00
_cell.angle_gamma   90.00
#
_symmetry.space_group_name_H-M   'P 1'
#
loop_
_entity.id
_entity.type
_entity.pdbx_description
1 polymer ?
#
loop_
_entity_poly.entity_id
_entity_poly.type
_entity_poly.pdbx_seq_one_letter_code
_entity_poly.pdbx_strand_id
1 'polypeptide(L)'
;FHRLDLKPLSVSDSATAYGTSFTLPDQHGIFNFKINYKRPFLTYIEEKNTVSVRHMAHDEWPRSYVISGAWPWISGIGATVGGFVGFCAIWMYSKPVGGKTKTK
;
A
#
# COMPACT_ATOMS: atom_id res chain seq x y z
N PHE A 1 -17.95 -5.13 14.16
CA PHE A 1 -16.55 -4.88 14.57
C PHE A 1 -16.45 -3.77 15.62
N HIS A 2 -16.89 -2.53 15.36
CA HIS A 2 -16.79 -1.45 16.36
C HIS A 2 -18.14 -0.90 16.82
N ARG A 3 -18.19 -0.42 18.07
CA ARG A 3 -19.25 0.42 18.63
C ARG A 3 -18.56 1.59 19.33
N LEU A 4 -18.83 2.80 18.86
CA LEU A 4 -18.16 4.01 19.34
C LEU A 4 -19.22 5.07 19.63
N ASP A 5 -18.98 5.84 20.68
CA ASP A 5 -19.83 6.98 21.01
C ASP A 5 -19.49 8.17 20.11
N LEU A 6 -20.52 8.85 19.62
CA LEU A 6 -20.36 10.05 18.81
C LEU A 6 -20.22 11.26 19.73
N LYS A 7 -19.26 12.14 19.43
CA LYS A 7 -19.06 13.40 20.14
C LYS A 7 -19.57 14.57 19.29
N PRO A 8 -20.04 15.67 19.89
CA PRO A 8 -20.41 16.85 19.12
C PRO A 8 -19.18 17.40 18.38
N LEU A 9 -19.30 17.58 17.07
CA LEU A 9 -18.26 18.11 16.19
C LEU A 9 -18.51 19.58 15.85
N SER A 10 -19.77 19.94 15.60
CA SER A 10 -20.17 21.33 15.35
C SER A 10 -21.58 21.58 15.85
N VAL A 11 -21.82 22.78 16.36
CA VAL A 11 -23.10 23.24 16.89
C VAL A 11 -23.50 24.49 16.11
N SER A 12 -24.71 24.49 15.57
CA SER A 12 -25.37 25.66 14.98
C SER A 12 -26.60 26.03 15.82
N ASP A 13 -27.22 27.18 15.52
CA ASP A 13 -28.41 27.64 16.23
C ASP A 13 -29.60 26.67 16.12
N SER A 14 -29.62 25.81 15.09
CA SER A 14 -30.72 24.89 14.80
C SER A 14 -30.36 23.40 14.91
N ALA A 15 -29.08 23.04 14.93
CA ALA A 15 -28.66 21.64 14.90
C ALA A 15 -27.28 21.41 15.53
N THR A 16 -26.97 20.15 15.85
CA THR A 16 -25.64 19.72 16.28
C THR A 16 -25.21 18.51 15.47
N ALA A 17 -24.05 18.58 14.82
CA ALA A 17 -23.43 17.47 14.14
C ALA A 17 -22.60 16.63 15.12
N TYR A 18 -22.81 15.32 15.12
CA TYR A 18 -22.07 14.38 15.94
C TYR A 18 -21.23 13.46 15.07
N GLY A 19 -20.03 13.10 15.52
CA GLY A 19 -19.17 12.18 14.77
C GLY A 19 -18.04 11.59 15.59
N THR A 20 -17.33 10.65 14.97
CA THR A 20 -16.17 9.95 15.51
C THR A 20 -15.27 9.49 14.36
N SER A 21 -13.97 9.34 14.60
CA SER A 21 -13.00 8.84 13.62
C SER A 21 -12.42 7.53 14.11
N PHE A 22 -12.30 6.55 13.22
CA PHE A 22 -11.80 5.22 13.56
C PHE A 22 -11.13 4.58 12.35
N THR A 23 -10.27 3.60 12.62
CA THR A 23 -9.62 2.79 11.58
C THR A 23 -10.54 1.64 11.17
N LEU A 24 -10.67 1.42 9.86
CA LEU A 24 -11.45 0.31 9.31
C LEU A 24 -10.83 -1.04 9.71
N PRO A 25 -11.64 -2.10 9.87
CA PRO A 25 -11.13 -3.45 10.08
C PRO A 25 -10.38 -3.94 8.84
N ASP A 26 -9.48 -4.89 9.03
CA ASP A 26 -8.68 -5.50 7.94
C ASP A 26 -9.53 -6.36 6.98
N GLN A 27 -10.76 -6.68 7.36
CA GLN A 27 -11.67 -7.46 6.52
C GLN A 27 -12.36 -6.57 5.47
N HIS A 28 -12.22 -6.94 4.20
CA HIS A 28 -12.96 -6.35 3.09
C HIS A 28 -14.38 -6.93 2.97
N GLY A 29 -15.30 -6.18 2.35
CA GLY A 29 -16.67 -6.61 2.16
C GLY A 29 -17.67 -5.46 2.27
N ILE A 30 -18.92 -5.78 2.59
CA ILE A 30 -20.00 -4.81 2.71
C ILE A 30 -20.30 -4.59 4.20
N PHE A 31 -20.23 -3.35 4.63
CA PHE A 31 -20.47 -2.92 6.01
C PHE A 31 -21.64 -1.94 6.07
N ASN A 32 -22.18 -1.77 7.28
CA ASN A 32 -23.25 -0.82 7.54
C ASN A 32 -22.85 0.13 8.67
N PHE A 33 -22.90 1.43 8.41
CA PHE A 33 -22.95 2.42 9.48
C PHE A 33 -24.39 2.50 9.97
N LYS A 34 -24.61 2.13 11.23
CA LYS A 34 -25.93 2.08 11.84
C LYS A 34 -26.00 2.99 13.05
N ILE A 35 -26.93 3.93 13.03
CA ILE A 35 -27.35 4.73 14.17
C ILE A 35 -28.72 4.25 14.62
N ASN A 36 -28.87 3.96 15.89
CA ASN A 36 -30.13 3.52 16.48
C ASN A 36 -30.35 4.26 17.80
N TYR A 37 -31.08 5.37 17.71
CA TYR A 37 -31.38 6.24 18.84
C TYR A 37 -32.84 6.04 19.28
N LYS A 38 -33.01 5.16 20.26
CA LYS A 38 -34.31 4.88 20.90
C LYS A 38 -34.21 5.29 22.37
N ARG A 39 -34.93 6.35 22.75
CA ARG A 39 -34.97 6.90 24.11
C ARG A 39 -36.42 7.23 24.47
N PRO A 40 -36.86 6.97 25.71
CA PRO A 40 -38.20 7.36 26.17
C PRO A 40 -38.44 8.86 25.95
N PHE A 41 -39.65 9.21 25.54
CA PHE A 41 -40.10 10.60 25.33
C PHE A 41 -39.38 11.37 24.22
N LEU A 42 -38.55 10.70 23.42
CA LEU A 42 -37.92 11.26 22.21
C LEU A 42 -38.36 10.48 20.98
N THR A 43 -38.40 11.16 19.83
CA THR A 43 -38.64 10.52 18.54
C THR A 43 -37.53 9.51 18.25
N TYR A 44 -37.92 8.30 17.83
CA TYR A 44 -36.96 7.27 17.47
C TYR A 44 -36.30 7.59 16.13
N ILE A 45 -34.98 7.46 16.09
CA ILE A 45 -34.18 7.67 14.88
C ILE A 45 -33.42 6.38 14.61
N GLU A 46 -33.63 5.81 13.42
CA GLU A 46 -32.87 4.68 12.92
C GLU A 46 -32.37 5.01 11.52
N GLU A 47 -31.05 5.03 11.36
CA GLU A 47 -30.39 5.32 10.10
C GLU A 47 -29.36 4.23 9.80
N LYS A 48 -29.35 3.76 8.56
CA LYS A 48 -28.45 2.71 8.10
C LYS A 48 -27.88 3.12 6.74
N ASN A 49 -26.56 3.31 6.70
CA ASN A 49 -25.82 3.58 5.47
C ASN A 49 -24.93 2.37 5.12
N THR A 50 -25.10 1.83 3.93
CA THR A 50 -24.34 0.65 3.45
C THR A 50 -23.12 1.12 2.68
N VAL A 51 -21.92 0.67 3.09
CA VAL A 51 -20.64 1.06 2.49
C VAL A 51 -19.81 -0.18 2.18
N SER A 52 -19.14 -0.20 1.03
CA SER A 52 -18.19 -1.25 0.67
C SER A 52 -16.78 -0.86 1.09
N VAL A 53 -16.06 -1.81 1.70
CA VAL A 53 -14.63 -1.72 1.98
C VAL A 53 -13.93 -2.66 1.00
N ARG A 54 -13.08 -2.09 0.15
CA ARG A 54 -12.27 -2.84 -0.81
C ARG A 54 -10.93 -3.26 -0.20
N HIS A 55 -10.34 -4.30 -0.76
CA HIS A 55 -8.93 -4.63 -0.52
C HIS A 55 -8.01 -3.63 -1.25
N MET A 56 -6.75 -3.58 -0.82
CA MET A 56 -5.73 -2.75 -1.47
C MET A 56 -5.55 -3.12 -2.94
N ALA A 57 -5.40 -2.13 -3.81
CA ALA A 57 -4.98 -2.35 -5.18
C ALA A 57 -3.48 -2.63 -5.26
N HIS A 58 -3.05 -3.19 -6.40
CA HIS A 58 -1.67 -3.60 -6.61
C HIS A 58 -0.68 -2.42 -6.58
N ASP A 59 -1.12 -1.22 -6.92
CA ASP A 59 -0.31 0.00 -6.95
C ASP A 59 -0.25 0.76 -5.62
N GLU A 60 -1.08 0.40 -4.64
CA GLU A 60 -1.14 1.02 -3.31
C GLU A 60 -0.10 0.46 -2.33
N TRP A 61 0.58 -0.64 -2.70
CA TRP A 61 1.61 -1.25 -1.86
C TRP A 61 2.94 -0.48 -1.92
N PRO A 62 3.67 -0.34 -0.79
CA PRO A 62 5.00 0.23 -0.79
C PRO A 62 5.91 -0.46 -1.81
N ARG A 63 6.52 0.33 -2.68
CA ARG A 63 7.42 -0.18 -3.71
C ARG A 63 8.72 -0.70 -3.09
N SER A 64 9.40 -1.58 -3.81
CA SER A 64 10.59 -2.28 -3.35
C SER A 64 11.69 -1.35 -2.83
N TYR A 65 11.90 -0.19 -3.45
CA TYR A 65 12.92 0.78 -3.03
C TYR A 65 12.67 1.43 -1.65
N VAL A 66 11.44 1.36 -1.13
CA VAL A 66 11.10 1.84 0.23
C VAL A 66 11.36 0.76 1.29
N ILE A 67 11.38 -0.51 0.90
CA ILE A 67 11.54 -1.65 1.80
C ILE A 67 13.03 -1.91 2.00
N SER A 68 13.56 -1.65 3.20
CA SER A 68 14.99 -1.80 3.51
C SER A 68 15.53 -3.21 3.20
N GLY A 69 14.74 -4.25 3.49
CA GLY A 69 15.09 -5.64 3.19
C GLY A 69 15.12 -6.01 1.70
N ALA A 70 14.61 -5.16 0.80
CA ALA A 70 14.62 -5.42 -0.64
C ALA A 70 15.93 -5.00 -1.34
N TRP A 71 16.77 -4.18 -0.68
CA TRP A 71 17.98 -3.63 -1.27
C TRP A 71 19.03 -4.66 -1.72
N PRO A 72 19.27 -5.78 -1.02
CA PRO A 72 20.17 -6.83 -1.52
C PRO A 72 19.75 -7.34 -2.90
N TRP A 73 18.44 -7.55 -3.11
CA TRP A 73 17.90 -8.04 -4.38
C TRP A 73 18.01 -7.01 -5.50
N ILE A 74 17.68 -5.74 -5.21
CA ILE A 74 17.82 -4.64 -6.16
C ILE A 74 19.30 -4.47 -6.56
N SER A 75 20.21 -4.54 -5.60
CA SER A 75 21.66 -4.47 -5.86
C SER A 75 22.16 -5.65 -6.70
N GLY A 76 21.61 -6.85 -6.49
CA GLY A 76 21.94 -8.03 -7.29
C GLY A 76 21.51 -7.90 -8.75
N ILE A 77 20.34 -7.31 -9.01
CA ILE A 77 19.90 -6.96 -10.37
C ILE A 77 20.90 -5.97 -11.00
N GLY A 78 21.24 -4.90 -10.26
CA GLY A 78 22.21 -3.91 -10.72
C GLY A 78 23.59 -4.51 -11.03
N ALA A 79 24.09 -5.39 -10.16
CA ALA A 79 25.36 -6.09 -10.35
C ALA A 79 25.33 -7.03 -11.56
N THR A 80 24.21 -7.72 -11.80
CA THR A 80 24.07 -8.63 -12.95
C THR A 80 24.04 -7.86 -14.27
N VAL A 81 23.25 -6.80 -14.35
CA VAL A 81 23.17 -5.92 -15.54
C VAL A 81 24.52 -5.26 -15.79
N GLY A 82 25.14 -4.69 -14.75
CA GLY A 82 26.45 -4.06 -14.84
C GLY A 82 27.56 -5.04 -15.23
N GLY A 83 27.56 -6.23 -14.64
CA GLY A 83 28.52 -7.30 -14.96
C GLY A 83 28.38 -7.78 -16.40
N PHE A 84 27.15 -7.95 -16.90
CA PHE A 84 26.92 -8.34 -18.29
C PHE A 84 27.38 -7.28 -19.29
N VAL A 85 26.99 -6.02 -19.07
CA VAL A 85 27.44 -4.90 -19.92
C VAL A 85 28.96 -4.75 -19.90
N GLY A 86 29.56 -4.83 -18.71
CA GLY A 86 31.02 -4.80 -18.54
C GLY A 86 31.72 -5.96 -19.24
N PHE A 87 31.17 -7.17 -19.14
CA PHE A 87 31.65 -8.33 -19.89
C PHE A 87 31.61 -8.09 -21.40
N CYS A 88 30.47 -7.64 -21.95
CA CYS A 88 30.36 -7.34 -23.38
C CYS A 88 31.39 -6.30 -23.84
N ALA A 89 31.61 -5.24 -23.06
CA ALA A 89 32.61 -4.23 -23.38
C ALA A 89 34.03 -4.83 -23.41
N ILE A 90 34.43 -5.55 -22.37
CA ILE A 90 35.76 -6.21 -22.33
C ILE A 90 35.89 -7.20 -23.49
N TRP A 91 34.85 -7.99 -23.74
CA TRP A 91 34.85 -9.01 -24.80
C TRP A 91 35.09 -8.40 -26.19
N MET A 92 34.42 -7.29 -26.52
CA MET A 92 34.60 -6.66 -27.84
C MET A 92 35.96 -6.00 -28.03
N TYR A 93 36.57 -5.47 -26.95
CA TYR A 93 37.79 -4.68 -27.03
C TYR A 93 39.05 -5.41 -26.55
N SER A 94 38.93 -6.67 -26.12
CA SER A 94 40.07 -7.50 -25.73
C SER A 94 40.80 -8.07 -26.94
N LYS A 95 42.07 -7.72 -27.12
CA LYS A 95 42.92 -8.26 -28.20
C LYS A 95 43.28 -9.72 -27.90
N PRO A 96 43.12 -10.65 -28.87
CA PRO A 96 43.50 -12.05 -28.67
C PRO A 96 45.02 -12.18 -28.46
N VAL A 97 45.42 -13.09 -27.56
CA VAL A 97 46.83 -13.40 -27.31
C VAL A 97 47.39 -14.12 -28.54
N GLY A 98 48.44 -13.58 -29.15
CA GLY A 98 49.03 -14.12 -30.39
C GLY A 98 49.41 -15.60 -30.24
N GLY A 99 48.94 -16.45 -31.16
CA GLY A 99 49.23 -17.87 -31.15
C GLY A 99 50.74 -18.13 -31.23
N LYS A 100 51.28 -19.00 -30.38
CA LYS A 100 52.68 -19.42 -30.46
C LYS A 100 52.93 -20.09 -31.80
N THR A 101 53.81 -19.51 -32.62
CA THR A 101 54.27 -20.11 -33.87
C THR A 101 54.84 -21.49 -33.57
N LYS A 102 54.22 -22.56 -34.11
CA LYS A 102 54.85 -23.89 -34.06
C LYS A 102 56.03 -23.88 -35.02
N THR A 103 57.23 -23.81 -34.48
CA THR A 103 58.47 -24.05 -35.22
C THR A 103 58.47 -25.52 -35.65
N LYS A 104 58.59 -25.77 -36.96
CA LYS A 104 58.74 -27.11 -37.54
C LYS A 104 60.09 -27.72 -37.17
#